data_AF-A0A0B4FVJ8-F1
#
_entry.id   AF-A0A0B4FVJ8-F1
#
_cell.length_a   1.000
_cell.length_b   1.000
_cell.length_c   1.000
_cell.angle_alpha   90.00
_cell.angle_beta   90.00
_cell.angle_gamma   90.00
#
_symmetry.space_group_name_H-M   'P 1'
#
loop_
_entity.id
_entity.type
_entity.pdbx_description
1 polymer ?
#
loop_
_entity_poly.entity_id
_entity_poly.type
_entity_poly.pdbx_seq_one_letter_code
_entity_poly.pdbx_strand_id
1 'polypeptide(L)'
;MDHQSAAQSRQSCQSSQANSPNSQNPTTSQIQAFLRSKDDTQRFVGLALLKSVLDNTPNLRQDEQVVKALWDSISPRFLDRLIKTGSKPSGENSKEMLDLVVSVIHTFAALLPESARSEDKFTERIPGLVGAVFSDETTALLLQLLHTLVSTPAGAKAFIGTGDVSALSEIAPTHAVVMDIFCFAWLNGMAIVVEKHMLINQIVDTIQSLVSSFSGTDGVTLLEFLGTFFRQADPTVLPHEPGWLKTAVGFIQTLVTSRPNTAARSAYTNAAASLLQAYPQSTPKLLFAENTKDDKSVGYLLINLMLIDIRSSAPTLLEQLNSPEYAKLSRRLASAFDVISIFIGHLVRCLEDESLDTLIMSPDSLLKLRKGISETMSVTVEYLRDRWDATFAGAMGLHPDARASNAETASGSHRTLAWDSMVNTADEDPLILSAVRALALWLREDENETLRKEATGLTDMLMELYQSNSSEKLDFRAAILVGMEALVTLPQGRQLFLHNDGWRILSKDLISLLQISKEIDRANTSRGIEIVRILLSVAEEESSGTSEEWMDLITAVPAWDLSTQSVSPLAQELQVAILQLCCTLLVSASDSMRSRYRQSITAVQGNAAELRREIGKDDDLAEAIEDVVDTLDRVTLGTR
;
A
#
# COMPACT_ATOMS: atom_id res chain seq x y z
N MET A 1 -81.28 -43.52 -66.74
CA MET A 1 -80.08 -44.10 -67.41
C MET A 1 -78.85 -43.56 -66.70
N ASP A 2 -78.83 -43.56 -65.36
CA ASP A 2 -78.63 -44.66 -64.38
C ASP A 2 -77.13 -44.70 -64.02
N HIS A 3 -76.64 -43.92 -63.06
CA HIS A 3 -76.68 -44.04 -61.57
C HIS A 3 -75.86 -45.19 -60.94
N GLN A 4 -75.03 -44.74 -59.97
CA GLN A 4 -74.64 -45.35 -58.68
C GLN A 4 -73.45 -46.32 -58.54
N SER A 5 -72.40 -45.80 -57.86
CA SER A 5 -71.81 -46.21 -56.55
C SER A 5 -71.47 -47.68 -56.24
N ALA A 6 -70.19 -47.98 -55.93
CA ALA A 6 -69.68 -48.38 -54.60
C ALA A 6 -68.21 -48.92 -54.59
N ALA A 7 -67.39 -48.38 -53.64
CA ALA A 7 -66.37 -48.98 -52.74
C ALA A 7 -65.03 -49.58 -53.30
N GLN A 8 -63.81 -49.02 -53.02
CA GLN A 8 -62.94 -48.98 -51.79
C GLN A 8 -61.99 -50.21 -51.66
N SER A 9 -60.69 -50.21 -51.29
CA SER A 9 -59.76 -49.27 -50.60
C SER A 9 -58.26 -49.67 -50.69
N ARG A 10 -57.38 -48.63 -50.68
CA ARG A 10 -56.07 -48.46 -49.99
C ARG A 10 -54.85 -49.37 -50.26
N GLN A 11 -53.82 -48.79 -50.90
CA GLN A 11 -52.45 -48.71 -50.35
C GLN A 11 -51.64 -47.62 -51.08
N SER A 12 -51.09 -46.67 -50.32
CA SER A 12 -50.39 -45.47 -50.79
C SER A 12 -48.88 -45.70 -50.98
N CYS A 13 -48.36 -45.07 -52.02
CA CYS A 13 -47.03 -45.24 -52.60
C CYS A 13 -45.87 -44.77 -51.71
N GLN A 14 -44.80 -45.56 -51.70
CA GLN A 14 -43.44 -45.09 -51.46
C GLN A 14 -42.97 -44.25 -52.65
N SER A 15 -42.41 -43.07 -52.38
CA SER A 15 -41.57 -42.35 -53.34
C SER A 15 -40.25 -41.99 -52.66
N SER A 16 -39.19 -42.30 -53.37
CA SER A 16 -37.79 -42.23 -53.00
C SER A 16 -37.35 -40.79 -52.74
N GLN A 17 -36.65 -40.55 -51.62
CA GLN A 17 -35.89 -39.33 -51.39
C GLN A 17 -34.39 -39.60 -51.46
N ALA A 18 -33.75 -38.75 -52.25
CA ALA A 18 -32.34 -38.70 -52.56
C ALA A 18 -31.48 -38.28 -51.35
N ASN A 19 -30.27 -38.82 -51.30
CA ASN A 19 -29.19 -38.44 -50.39
C ASN A 19 -28.89 -36.94 -50.45
N SER A 20 -28.90 -36.29 -49.28
CA SER A 20 -28.16 -35.05 -49.00
C SER A 20 -27.00 -35.37 -48.05
N PRO A 21 -25.81 -34.77 -48.20
CA PRO A 21 -24.68 -35.04 -47.32
C PRO A 21 -24.91 -34.35 -45.97
N ASN A 22 -24.96 -35.15 -44.92
CA ASN A 22 -25.10 -34.70 -43.53
C ASN A 22 -23.86 -33.89 -43.10
N SER A 23 -24.09 -32.65 -42.67
CA SER A 23 -23.15 -31.83 -41.91
C SER A 23 -22.93 -32.46 -40.53
N GLN A 24 -22.02 -33.43 -40.43
CA GLN A 24 -21.62 -33.99 -39.14
C GLN A 24 -20.63 -33.04 -38.48
N ASN A 25 -21.03 -32.41 -37.37
CA ASN A 25 -20.08 -31.77 -36.47
C ASN A 25 -19.05 -32.83 -36.05
N PRO A 26 -17.73 -32.55 -36.15
CA PRO A 26 -16.70 -33.52 -35.80
C PRO A 26 -16.83 -33.92 -34.33
N THR A 27 -16.77 -35.23 -34.06
CA THR A 27 -16.90 -35.73 -32.68
C THR A 27 -15.60 -35.46 -31.90
N THR A 28 -15.72 -35.28 -30.58
CA THR A 28 -14.56 -35.04 -29.68
C THR A 28 -13.48 -36.12 -29.83
N SER A 29 -13.87 -37.37 -30.09
CA SER A 29 -12.97 -38.49 -30.36
C SER A 29 -12.20 -38.35 -31.68
N GLN A 30 -12.83 -37.83 -32.74
CA GLN A 30 -12.17 -37.54 -34.02
C GLN A 30 -11.13 -36.42 -33.86
N ILE A 31 -11.45 -35.38 -33.10
CA ILE A 31 -10.52 -34.27 -32.81
C ILE A 31 -9.30 -34.80 -32.05
N GLN A 32 -9.51 -35.62 -31.01
CA GLN A 32 -8.39 -36.25 -30.28
C GLN A 32 -7.52 -37.13 -31.18
N ALA A 33 -8.12 -37.87 -32.14
CA ALA A 33 -7.35 -38.68 -33.08
C ALA A 33 -6.45 -37.83 -33.99
N PHE A 34 -6.96 -36.69 -34.49
CA PHE A 34 -6.16 -35.75 -35.28
C PHE A 34 -5.01 -35.11 -34.47
N LEU A 35 -5.28 -34.69 -33.23
CA LEU A 35 -4.27 -34.06 -32.35
C LEU A 35 -3.15 -35.05 -31.94
N ARG A 36 -3.48 -36.34 -31.81
CA ARG A 36 -2.51 -37.41 -31.47
C ARG A 36 -1.78 -37.99 -32.67
N SER A 37 -2.11 -37.57 -33.89
CA SER A 37 -1.43 -38.04 -35.10
C SER A 37 0.08 -37.75 -35.07
N LYS A 38 0.87 -38.44 -35.90
CA LYS A 38 2.29 -38.13 -36.13
C LYS A 38 2.49 -37.03 -37.18
N ASP A 39 1.50 -36.79 -38.03
CA ASP A 39 1.55 -35.79 -39.09
C ASP A 39 1.10 -34.41 -38.56
N ASP A 40 1.98 -33.41 -38.72
CA ASP A 40 1.71 -32.05 -38.27
C ASP A 40 0.58 -31.36 -39.04
N THR A 41 0.34 -31.77 -40.29
CA THR A 41 -0.80 -31.29 -41.08
C THR A 41 -2.11 -31.74 -40.43
N GLN A 42 -2.19 -33.00 -40.02
CA GLN A 42 -3.36 -33.53 -39.31
C GLN A 42 -3.52 -32.90 -37.94
N ARG A 43 -2.43 -32.64 -37.21
CA ARG A 43 -2.48 -31.91 -35.93
C ARG A 43 -2.97 -30.47 -36.10
N PHE A 44 -2.54 -29.79 -37.16
CA PHE A 44 -2.97 -28.43 -37.46
C PHE A 44 -4.46 -28.36 -37.80
N VAL A 45 -4.94 -29.28 -38.64
CA VAL A 45 -6.38 -29.44 -38.92
C VAL A 45 -7.14 -29.75 -37.62
N GLY A 46 -6.58 -30.63 -36.77
CA GLY A 46 -7.12 -30.91 -35.44
C GLY A 46 -7.28 -29.68 -34.55
N LEU A 47 -6.29 -28.78 -34.53
CA LEU A 47 -6.37 -27.50 -33.78
C LEU A 47 -7.43 -26.56 -34.34
N ALA A 48 -7.54 -26.45 -35.66
CA ALA A 48 -8.54 -25.59 -36.31
C ALA A 48 -9.98 -26.09 -36.00
N LEU A 49 -10.21 -27.41 -36.10
CA LEU A 49 -11.47 -28.03 -35.74
C LEU A 49 -11.77 -27.89 -34.25
N LEU A 50 -10.76 -28.06 -33.39
CA LEU A 50 -10.89 -27.90 -31.94
C LEU A 50 -11.34 -26.48 -31.57
N LYS A 51 -10.70 -25.46 -32.14
CA LYS A 51 -11.09 -24.06 -31.93
C LYS A 51 -12.55 -23.84 -32.34
N SER A 52 -12.92 -24.26 -33.55
CA SER A 52 -14.29 -24.13 -34.04
C SER A 52 -15.31 -24.85 -33.15
N VAL A 53 -15.00 -26.03 -32.64
CA VAL A 53 -15.93 -26.79 -31.77
C VAL A 53 -16.04 -26.14 -30.40
N LEU A 54 -14.94 -25.69 -29.81
CA LEU A 54 -14.96 -24.96 -28.54
C LEU A 54 -15.76 -23.65 -28.68
N ASP A 55 -15.63 -22.93 -29.80
CA ASP A 55 -16.35 -21.67 -30.04
C ASP A 55 -17.86 -21.82 -30.20
N ASN A 56 -18.30 -22.96 -30.74
CA ASN A 56 -19.71 -23.17 -31.07
C ASN A 56 -20.46 -24.11 -30.10
N THR A 57 -19.79 -24.70 -29.11
CA THR A 57 -20.39 -25.72 -28.22
C THR A 57 -20.23 -25.34 -26.73
N PRO A 58 -21.10 -24.47 -26.17
CA PRO A 58 -20.98 -24.01 -24.79
C PRO A 58 -21.07 -25.12 -23.74
N ASN A 59 -21.87 -26.17 -23.99
CA ASN A 59 -21.98 -27.33 -23.10
C ASN A 59 -20.64 -28.07 -22.95
N LEU A 60 -19.80 -28.09 -23.99
CA LEU A 60 -18.50 -28.72 -23.96
C LEU A 60 -17.51 -27.93 -23.09
N ARG A 61 -17.64 -26.59 -23.06
CA ARG A 61 -16.81 -25.70 -22.24
C ARG A 61 -17.05 -25.87 -20.74
N GLN A 62 -18.24 -26.35 -20.36
CA GLN A 62 -18.61 -26.60 -18.97
C GLN A 62 -18.18 -27.99 -18.47
N ASP A 63 -17.76 -28.88 -19.38
CA ASP A 63 -17.28 -30.21 -19.03
C ASP A 63 -15.75 -30.19 -18.85
N GLU A 64 -15.31 -29.93 -17.62
CA GLU A 64 -13.90 -29.82 -17.25
C GLU A 64 -13.10 -31.07 -17.63
N GLN A 65 -13.68 -32.28 -17.48
CA GLN A 65 -12.99 -33.53 -17.80
C GLN A 65 -12.73 -33.65 -19.30
N VAL A 66 -13.71 -33.28 -20.13
CA VAL A 66 -13.57 -33.32 -21.58
C VAL A 66 -12.61 -32.25 -22.07
N VAL A 67 -12.66 -31.03 -21.51
CA VAL A 67 -11.71 -29.96 -21.83
C VAL A 67 -10.28 -30.38 -21.47
N LYS A 68 -10.08 -30.95 -20.28
CA LYS A 68 -8.77 -31.47 -19.87
C LYS A 68 -8.26 -32.58 -20.79
N ALA A 69 -9.10 -33.55 -21.15
CA ALA A 69 -8.72 -34.63 -22.06
C ALA A 69 -8.35 -34.13 -23.48
N LEU A 70 -9.04 -33.07 -23.96
CA LEU A 70 -8.70 -32.41 -25.22
C LEU A 70 -7.37 -31.67 -25.12
N TRP A 71 -7.14 -30.92 -24.03
CA TRP A 71 -5.87 -30.28 -23.76
C TRP A 71 -4.74 -31.30 -23.77
N ASP A 72 -4.85 -32.37 -22.97
CA ASP A 72 -3.86 -33.46 -22.83
C ASP A 72 -3.50 -34.12 -24.16
N SER A 73 -4.44 -34.14 -25.11
CA SER A 73 -4.22 -34.73 -26.44
C SER A 73 -3.33 -33.88 -27.37
N ILE A 74 -3.10 -32.61 -27.05
CA ILE A 74 -2.22 -31.70 -27.80
C ILE A 74 -0.76 -31.92 -27.41
N SER A 75 0.12 -32.09 -28.40
CA SER A 75 1.56 -32.24 -28.15
C SER A 75 2.23 -30.89 -27.76
N PRO A 76 2.92 -30.82 -26.60
CA PRO A 76 3.78 -29.69 -26.21
C PRO A 76 4.72 -29.20 -27.31
N ARG A 77 5.52 -30.13 -27.86
CA ARG A 77 6.51 -29.84 -28.90
C ARG A 77 5.90 -29.36 -30.21
N PHE A 78 4.62 -29.68 -30.45
CA PHE A 78 3.92 -29.16 -31.62
C PHE A 78 3.56 -27.69 -31.41
N LEU A 79 3.07 -27.31 -30.23
CA LEU A 79 2.82 -25.91 -29.86
C LEU A 79 4.09 -25.06 -29.96
N ASP A 80 5.21 -25.55 -29.43
CA ASP A 80 6.50 -24.83 -29.48
C ASP A 80 6.94 -24.55 -30.92
N ARG A 81 6.75 -25.54 -31.81
CA ARG A 81 7.08 -25.40 -33.24
C ARG A 81 6.16 -24.41 -33.93
N LEU A 82 4.86 -24.39 -33.62
CA LEU A 82 3.92 -23.42 -34.18
C LEU A 82 4.25 -21.99 -33.73
N ILE A 83 4.53 -21.79 -32.43
CA ILE A 83 4.94 -20.47 -31.90
C ILE A 83 6.23 -20.02 -32.58
N LYS A 84 7.26 -20.87 -32.60
CA LYS A 84 8.57 -20.53 -33.19
C LYS A 84 8.51 -20.26 -34.70
N THR A 85 7.70 -21.02 -35.43
CA THR A 85 7.55 -20.85 -36.88
C THR A 85 6.71 -19.63 -37.20
N GLY A 86 5.63 -19.40 -36.44
CA GLY A 86 4.75 -18.26 -36.61
C GLY A 86 5.39 -16.92 -36.25
N SER A 87 6.33 -16.92 -35.31
CA SER A 87 7.10 -15.73 -34.91
C SER A 87 8.11 -15.24 -35.96
N LYS A 88 8.29 -15.99 -37.07
CA LYS A 88 9.19 -15.61 -38.17
C LYS A 88 8.35 -15.26 -39.40
N PRO A 89 8.41 -14.03 -39.93
CA PRO A 89 7.57 -13.57 -41.04
C PRO A 89 7.98 -14.14 -42.42
N SER A 90 8.71 -15.26 -42.47
CA SER A 90 9.34 -15.77 -43.70
C SER A 90 8.46 -16.70 -44.54
N GLY A 91 7.25 -17.03 -44.08
CA GLY A 91 6.36 -18.00 -44.74
C GLY A 91 4.94 -17.48 -44.95
N GLU A 92 4.32 -17.88 -46.06
CA GLU A 92 3.00 -17.41 -46.52
C GLU A 92 1.86 -17.66 -45.50
N ASN A 93 2.03 -18.63 -44.58
CA ASN A 93 1.04 -19.01 -43.56
C ASN A 93 1.55 -18.86 -42.11
N SER A 94 2.71 -18.23 -41.87
CA SER A 94 3.30 -18.18 -40.53
C SER A 94 2.42 -17.41 -39.52
N LYS A 95 1.78 -16.33 -39.98
CA LYS A 95 0.86 -15.53 -39.17
C LYS A 95 -0.37 -16.33 -38.72
N GLU A 96 -1.07 -16.99 -39.66
CA GLU A 96 -2.25 -17.80 -39.36
C GLU A 96 -1.94 -18.95 -38.38
N MET A 97 -0.73 -19.51 -38.45
CA MET A 97 -0.27 -20.51 -37.48
C MET A 97 -0.10 -19.94 -36.08
N LEU A 98 0.45 -18.72 -35.95
CA LEU A 98 0.59 -18.02 -34.68
C LEU A 98 -0.79 -17.66 -34.10
N ASP A 99 -1.68 -17.12 -34.92
CA ASP A 99 -3.02 -16.72 -34.53
C ASP A 99 -3.83 -17.91 -34.00
N LEU A 100 -3.77 -19.04 -34.71
CA LEU A 100 -4.45 -20.26 -34.30
C LEU A 100 -3.86 -20.81 -32.99
N VAL A 101 -2.54 -20.91 -32.88
CA VAL A 101 -1.91 -21.50 -31.68
C VAL A 101 -2.13 -20.63 -30.44
N VAL A 102 -1.95 -19.30 -30.55
CA VAL A 102 -2.21 -18.36 -29.45
C VAL A 102 -3.68 -18.42 -29.04
N SER A 103 -4.59 -18.44 -30.02
CA SER A 103 -6.02 -18.53 -29.73
C SER A 103 -6.41 -19.83 -29.03
N VAL A 104 -5.86 -20.97 -29.45
CA VAL A 104 -6.13 -22.24 -28.77
C VAL A 104 -5.59 -22.23 -27.35
N ILE A 105 -4.33 -21.80 -27.14
CA ILE A 105 -3.72 -21.75 -25.80
C ILE A 105 -4.52 -20.78 -24.91
N HIS A 106 -4.91 -19.61 -25.41
CA HIS A 106 -5.75 -18.65 -24.71
C HIS A 106 -7.09 -19.26 -24.28
N THR A 107 -7.79 -19.95 -25.18
CA THR A 107 -9.06 -20.60 -24.85
C THR A 107 -8.89 -21.65 -23.74
N PHE A 108 -7.83 -22.46 -23.78
CA PHE A 108 -7.58 -23.42 -22.70
C PHE A 108 -7.15 -22.77 -21.39
N ALA A 109 -6.37 -21.68 -21.43
CA ALA A 109 -6.01 -20.92 -20.24
C ALA A 109 -7.25 -20.30 -19.57
N ALA A 110 -8.27 -19.92 -20.35
CA ALA A 110 -9.54 -19.40 -19.81
C ALA A 110 -10.48 -20.48 -19.25
N LEU A 111 -10.41 -21.71 -19.79
CA LEU A 111 -11.33 -22.80 -19.41
C LEU A 111 -10.79 -23.72 -18.30
N LEU A 112 -9.47 -23.84 -18.17
CA LEU A 112 -8.85 -24.74 -17.21
C LEU A 112 -8.57 -24.05 -15.86
N PRO A 113 -8.62 -24.80 -14.73
CA PRO A 113 -8.29 -24.26 -13.42
C PRO A 113 -6.83 -23.82 -13.32
N GLU A 114 -6.51 -23.02 -12.29
CA GLU A 114 -5.16 -22.52 -12.03
C GLU A 114 -4.10 -23.62 -11.88
N SER A 115 -4.47 -24.76 -11.30
CA SER A 115 -3.58 -25.92 -11.15
C SER A 115 -3.05 -26.42 -12.50
N ALA A 116 -3.91 -26.45 -13.52
CA ALA A 116 -3.52 -26.83 -14.88
C ALA A 116 -2.69 -25.74 -15.57
N ARG A 117 -3.00 -24.46 -15.33
CA ARG A 117 -2.21 -23.32 -15.85
C ARG A 117 -0.79 -23.27 -15.31
N SER A 118 -0.57 -23.85 -14.13
CA SER A 118 0.73 -23.95 -13.49
C SER A 118 1.61 -25.10 -14.01
N GLU A 119 1.07 -25.97 -14.87
CA GLU A 119 1.81 -27.09 -15.45
C GLU A 119 2.79 -26.62 -16.55
N ASP A 120 3.88 -27.36 -16.73
CA ASP A 120 4.91 -27.16 -17.77
C ASP A 120 4.33 -26.95 -19.16
N LYS A 121 3.14 -27.53 -19.40
CA LYS A 121 2.47 -27.45 -20.69
C LYS A 121 2.07 -26.01 -21.08
N PHE A 122 1.85 -25.13 -20.11
CA PHE A 122 1.64 -23.70 -20.30
C PHE A 122 2.91 -22.90 -20.03
N THR A 123 3.61 -23.17 -18.92
CA THR A 123 4.68 -22.31 -18.42
C THR A 123 5.93 -22.31 -19.32
N GLU A 124 6.32 -23.46 -19.89
CA GLU A 124 7.51 -23.56 -20.76
C GLU A 124 7.34 -22.81 -22.10
N ARG A 125 6.13 -22.34 -22.43
CA ARG A 125 5.84 -21.63 -23.70
C ARG A 125 5.94 -20.13 -23.54
N ILE A 126 6.00 -19.63 -22.30
CA ILE A 126 6.10 -18.19 -22.00
C ILE A 126 7.28 -17.54 -22.73
N PRO A 127 8.51 -18.08 -22.74
CA PRO A 127 9.61 -17.48 -23.50
C PRO A 127 9.32 -17.34 -25.00
N GLY A 128 8.67 -18.35 -25.59
CA GLY A 128 8.29 -18.33 -27.00
C GLY A 128 7.20 -17.30 -27.30
N LEU A 129 6.24 -17.12 -26.38
CA LEU A 129 5.18 -16.13 -26.48
C LEU A 129 5.72 -14.71 -26.34
N VAL A 130 6.66 -14.46 -25.42
CA VAL A 130 7.35 -13.16 -25.28
C VAL A 130 8.09 -12.78 -26.57
N GLY A 131 8.76 -13.74 -27.21
CA GLY A 131 9.45 -13.51 -28.49
C GLY A 131 8.52 -13.29 -29.69
N ALA A 132 7.21 -13.56 -29.56
CA ALA A 132 6.24 -13.52 -30.65
C ALA A 132 5.39 -12.23 -30.68
N VAL A 133 5.67 -11.27 -29.80
CA VAL A 133 4.83 -10.08 -29.52
C VAL A 133 4.64 -9.14 -30.73
N PHE A 134 5.55 -9.11 -31.70
CA PHE A 134 5.53 -8.20 -32.85
C PHE A 134 4.58 -8.58 -34.01
N SER A 135 3.51 -9.34 -33.75
CA SER A 135 2.55 -9.78 -34.78
C SER A 135 1.22 -9.00 -34.71
N ASP A 136 1.10 -7.90 -35.44
CA ASP A 136 0.06 -6.85 -35.37
C ASP A 136 -1.37 -7.28 -34.95
N GLU A 137 -1.97 -8.30 -35.57
CA GLU A 137 -3.37 -8.69 -35.29
C GLU A 137 -3.51 -9.63 -34.08
N THR A 138 -2.45 -10.32 -33.68
CA THR A 138 -2.46 -11.34 -32.61
C THR A 138 -1.85 -10.85 -31.31
N THR A 139 -1.15 -9.72 -31.34
CA THR A 139 -0.55 -9.07 -30.16
C THR A 139 -1.56 -8.90 -29.03
N ALA A 140 -2.80 -8.46 -29.28
CA ALA A 140 -3.79 -8.27 -28.22
C ALA A 140 -4.13 -9.57 -27.47
N LEU A 141 -4.40 -10.66 -28.20
CA LEU A 141 -4.76 -11.96 -27.63
C LEU A 141 -3.55 -12.63 -26.96
N LEU A 142 -2.36 -12.45 -27.55
CA LEU A 142 -1.11 -12.92 -26.99
C LEU A 142 -0.81 -12.23 -25.65
N LEU A 143 -1.00 -10.92 -25.55
CA LEU A 143 -0.80 -10.17 -24.32
C LEU A 143 -1.80 -10.58 -23.23
N GLN A 144 -3.06 -10.81 -23.58
CA GLN A 144 -4.06 -11.35 -22.64
C GLN A 144 -3.67 -12.75 -22.14
N LEU A 145 -3.18 -13.60 -23.03
CA LEU A 145 -2.66 -14.92 -22.67
C LEU A 145 -1.45 -14.79 -21.72
N LEU A 146 -0.45 -13.97 -22.06
CA LEU A 146 0.71 -13.73 -21.20
C LEU A 146 0.28 -13.23 -19.82
N HIS A 147 -0.60 -12.23 -19.76
CA HIS A 147 -1.16 -11.71 -18.52
C HIS A 147 -1.77 -12.84 -17.68
N THR A 148 -2.64 -13.66 -18.28
CA THR A 148 -3.28 -14.81 -17.60
C THR A 148 -2.27 -15.81 -17.05
N LEU A 149 -1.18 -16.08 -17.77
CA LEU A 149 -0.17 -17.04 -17.34
C LEU A 149 0.72 -16.49 -16.21
N VAL A 150 1.18 -15.23 -16.32
CA VAL A 150 2.05 -14.61 -15.31
C VAL A 150 1.33 -14.25 -14.01
N SER A 151 -0.01 -14.18 -14.03
CA SER A 151 -0.81 -14.08 -12.80
C SER A 151 -0.70 -15.32 -11.89
N THR A 152 -0.13 -16.43 -12.37
CA THR A 152 0.17 -17.61 -11.54
C THR A 152 1.62 -17.59 -11.05
N PRO A 153 1.93 -18.16 -9.85
CA PRO A 153 3.30 -18.26 -9.36
C PRO A 153 4.25 -18.98 -10.34
N ALA A 154 3.81 -20.11 -10.91
CA ALA A 154 4.63 -20.89 -11.83
C ALA A 154 4.89 -20.14 -13.15
N GLY A 155 3.90 -19.42 -13.67
CA GLY A 155 4.05 -18.60 -14.87
C GLY A 155 4.98 -17.40 -14.65
N ALA A 156 4.88 -16.73 -13.51
CA ALA A 156 5.80 -15.65 -13.12
C ALA A 156 7.26 -16.13 -13.08
N LYS A 157 7.51 -17.31 -12.49
CA LYS A 157 8.86 -17.91 -12.47
C LYS A 157 9.41 -18.16 -13.88
N ALA A 158 8.59 -18.69 -14.77
CA ALA A 158 8.99 -18.93 -16.16
C ALA A 158 9.19 -17.62 -16.96
N PHE A 159 8.41 -16.57 -16.67
CA PHE A 159 8.60 -15.25 -17.24
C PHE A 159 9.93 -14.63 -16.83
N ILE A 160 10.28 -14.69 -15.54
CA ILE A 160 11.57 -14.20 -15.03
C ILE A 160 12.73 -14.98 -15.66
N GLY A 161 12.57 -16.30 -15.82
CA GLY A 161 13.54 -17.15 -16.50
C GLY A 161 13.72 -16.88 -18.00
N THR A 162 12.85 -16.08 -18.62
CA THR A 162 13.00 -15.68 -20.04
C THR A 162 14.19 -14.73 -20.24
N GLY A 163 14.55 -13.96 -19.21
CA GLY A 163 15.63 -12.98 -19.28
C GLY A 163 15.20 -11.75 -20.08
N ASP A 164 15.40 -11.80 -21.40
CA ASP A 164 15.11 -10.68 -22.30
C ASP A 164 13.60 -10.52 -22.58
N VAL A 165 13.07 -9.39 -22.13
CA VAL A 165 11.67 -8.96 -22.29
C VAL A 165 11.56 -7.61 -23.00
N SER A 166 12.63 -7.18 -23.69
CA SER A 166 12.72 -5.90 -24.42
C SER A 166 11.56 -5.69 -25.38
N ALA A 167 11.16 -6.73 -26.12
CA ALA A 167 10.02 -6.70 -27.05
C ALA A 167 8.73 -6.19 -26.39
N LEU A 168 8.47 -6.59 -25.15
CA LEU A 168 7.32 -6.10 -24.39
C LEU A 168 7.50 -4.63 -24.02
N SER A 169 8.69 -4.24 -23.55
CA SER A 169 8.97 -2.84 -23.18
C SER A 169 8.89 -1.86 -24.35
N GLU A 170 9.18 -2.29 -25.57
CA GLU A 170 9.09 -1.47 -26.78
C GLU A 170 7.63 -1.16 -27.17
N ILE A 171 6.74 -2.15 -27.04
CA ILE A 171 5.32 -2.00 -27.41
C ILE A 171 4.44 -1.47 -26.26
N ALA A 172 5.00 -1.33 -25.06
CA ALA A 172 4.29 -0.85 -23.88
C ALA A 172 3.57 0.50 -24.05
N PRO A 173 4.12 1.51 -24.77
CA PRO A 173 3.43 2.79 -24.98
C PRO A 173 2.11 2.66 -25.76
N THR A 174 1.95 1.63 -26.59
CA THR A 174 0.74 1.39 -27.38
C THR A 174 -0.17 0.31 -26.79
N HIS A 175 0.33 -0.49 -25.85
CA HIS A 175 -0.40 -1.59 -25.22
C HIS A 175 -0.27 -1.58 -23.69
N ALA A 176 -1.22 -0.92 -23.01
CA ALA A 176 -1.22 -0.75 -21.55
C ALA A 176 -1.14 -2.07 -20.74
N VAL A 177 -1.74 -3.16 -21.24
CA VAL A 177 -1.70 -4.50 -20.61
C VAL A 177 -0.28 -4.99 -20.33
N VAL A 178 0.72 -4.53 -21.09
CA VAL A 178 2.13 -4.87 -20.83
C VAL A 178 2.55 -4.46 -19.41
N MET A 179 2.04 -3.33 -18.90
CA MET A 179 2.32 -2.89 -17.53
C MET A 179 1.78 -3.90 -16.51
N ASP A 180 0.58 -4.41 -16.74
CA ASP A 180 -0.03 -5.42 -15.87
C ASP A 180 0.77 -6.73 -15.91
N ILE A 181 1.22 -7.17 -17.10
CA ILE A 181 2.09 -8.35 -17.25
C ILE A 181 3.34 -8.21 -16.38
N PHE A 182 4.06 -7.10 -16.47
CA PHE A 182 5.25 -6.88 -15.63
C PHE A 182 4.91 -6.82 -14.14
N CYS A 183 3.83 -6.11 -13.78
CA CYS A 183 3.41 -5.97 -12.39
C CYS A 183 3.11 -7.32 -11.75
N PHE A 184 2.26 -8.14 -12.37
CA PHE A 184 1.91 -9.47 -11.87
C PHE A 184 3.09 -10.42 -11.89
N ALA A 185 3.90 -10.43 -12.95
CA ALA A 185 5.08 -11.30 -13.03
C ALA A 185 6.09 -11.01 -11.90
N TRP A 186 6.34 -9.74 -11.61
CA TRP A 186 7.31 -9.37 -10.57
C TRP A 186 6.75 -9.54 -9.16
N LEU A 187 5.48 -9.19 -8.91
CA LEU A 187 4.83 -9.40 -7.61
C LEU A 187 4.74 -10.88 -7.23
N ASN A 188 4.29 -11.73 -8.15
CA ASN A 188 4.30 -13.17 -7.94
C ASN A 188 5.74 -13.71 -7.86
N GLY A 189 6.67 -13.14 -8.63
CA GLY A 189 8.09 -13.47 -8.57
C GLY A 189 8.72 -13.23 -7.21
N MET A 190 8.35 -12.14 -6.52
CA MET A 190 8.80 -11.81 -5.17
C MET A 190 8.19 -12.73 -4.11
N ALA A 191 6.93 -13.14 -4.29
CA ALA A 191 6.25 -14.05 -3.37
C ALA A 191 6.85 -15.47 -3.38
N ILE A 192 7.57 -15.83 -4.44
CA ILE A 192 8.24 -17.13 -4.61
C ILE A 192 9.73 -16.95 -4.32
N VAL A 193 10.40 -18.00 -3.82
CA VAL A 193 11.86 -18.05 -3.72
C VAL A 193 12.49 -18.21 -5.12
N VAL A 194 12.30 -17.23 -5.99
CA VAL A 194 13.02 -17.11 -7.26
C VAL A 194 14.45 -16.66 -6.97
N GLU A 195 15.37 -17.00 -7.87
CA GLU A 195 16.73 -16.47 -7.86
C GLU A 195 16.71 -14.93 -7.89
N LYS A 196 16.76 -14.32 -6.69
CA LYS A 196 16.54 -12.88 -6.46
C LYS A 196 17.34 -11.98 -7.40
N HIS A 197 18.56 -12.38 -7.74
CA HIS A 197 19.43 -11.65 -8.65
C HIS A 197 18.88 -11.56 -10.08
N MET A 198 18.25 -12.62 -10.61
CA MET A 198 17.64 -12.60 -11.94
C MET A 198 16.45 -11.64 -11.97
N LEU A 199 15.62 -11.66 -10.93
CA LEU A 199 14.48 -10.75 -10.78
C LEU A 199 14.94 -9.29 -10.70
N ILE A 200 15.93 -8.99 -9.86
CA ILE A 200 16.50 -7.63 -9.73
C ILE A 200 17.01 -7.13 -11.08
N ASN A 201 17.83 -7.93 -11.78
CA ASN A 201 18.37 -7.53 -13.08
C ASN A 201 17.27 -7.26 -14.11
N GLN A 202 16.28 -8.16 -14.19
CA GLN A 202 15.16 -7.98 -15.11
C GLN A 202 14.34 -6.72 -14.78
N ILE A 203 14.06 -6.42 -13.50
CA ILE A 203 13.37 -5.19 -13.08
C ILE A 203 14.17 -3.94 -13.51
N VAL A 204 15.47 -3.91 -13.21
CA VAL A 204 16.34 -2.77 -13.52
C VAL A 204 16.39 -2.50 -15.02
N ASP A 205 16.69 -3.53 -15.81
CA ASP A 205 16.82 -3.42 -17.27
C ASP A 205 15.49 -3.05 -17.92
N THR A 206 14.40 -3.67 -17.46
CA THR A 206 13.06 -3.42 -18.02
C THR A 206 12.58 -2.02 -17.68
N ILE A 207 12.72 -1.52 -16.45
CA ILE A 207 12.30 -0.15 -16.11
C ILE A 207 13.13 0.87 -16.89
N GLN A 208 14.44 0.65 -17.04
CA GLN A 208 15.29 1.50 -17.88
C GLN A 208 14.82 1.52 -19.34
N SER A 209 14.45 0.36 -19.89
CA SER A 209 13.90 0.25 -21.24
C SER A 209 12.54 0.96 -21.35
N LEU A 210 11.62 0.73 -20.42
CA LEU A 210 10.30 1.37 -20.37
C LEU A 210 10.38 2.89 -20.35
N VAL A 211 11.21 3.44 -19.46
CA VAL A 211 11.44 4.89 -19.37
C VAL A 211 11.94 5.46 -20.71
N SER A 212 12.73 4.68 -21.45
CA SER A 212 13.22 5.06 -22.78
C SER A 212 12.11 4.97 -23.84
N SER A 213 11.32 3.89 -23.86
CA SER A 213 10.20 3.67 -24.79
C SER A 213 9.09 4.71 -24.64
N PHE A 214 8.82 5.17 -23.42
CA PHE A 214 7.81 6.20 -23.15
C PHE A 214 8.31 7.63 -23.42
N SER A 215 9.57 7.81 -23.82
CA SER A 215 10.10 9.13 -24.18
C SER A 215 9.27 9.77 -25.31
N GLY A 216 8.77 10.99 -25.09
CA GLY A 216 7.91 11.70 -26.05
C GLY A 216 6.41 11.43 -25.91
N THR A 217 6.00 10.56 -24.97
CA THR A 217 4.60 10.38 -24.56
C THR A 217 4.26 11.26 -23.35
N ASP A 218 3.00 11.22 -22.88
CA ASP A 218 2.61 11.89 -21.62
C ASP A 218 3.07 11.13 -20.35
N GLY A 219 3.53 9.87 -20.49
CA GLY A 219 4.02 9.04 -19.39
C GLY A 219 2.94 8.60 -18.38
N VAL A 220 1.65 8.86 -18.62
CA VAL A 220 0.59 8.59 -17.62
C VAL A 220 0.52 7.10 -17.27
N THR A 221 0.49 6.23 -18.28
CA THR A 221 0.44 4.77 -18.10
C THR A 221 1.68 4.23 -17.38
N LEU A 222 2.87 4.77 -17.69
CA LEU A 222 4.11 4.41 -17.02
C LEU A 222 4.07 4.82 -15.55
N LEU A 223 3.64 6.04 -15.23
CA LEU A 223 3.58 6.52 -13.85
C LEU A 223 2.54 5.74 -13.02
N GLU A 224 1.38 5.41 -13.59
CA GLU A 224 0.38 4.56 -12.93
C GLU A 224 0.94 3.17 -12.58
N PHE A 225 1.68 2.58 -13.50
CA PHE A 225 2.41 1.33 -13.29
C PHE A 225 3.45 1.46 -12.16
N LEU A 226 4.34 2.44 -12.23
CA LEU A 226 5.40 2.63 -11.22
C LEU A 226 4.77 2.90 -9.84
N GLY A 227 3.72 3.72 -9.77
CA GLY A 227 2.98 3.98 -8.53
C GLY A 227 2.38 2.72 -7.91
N THR A 228 1.87 1.81 -8.74
CA THR A 228 1.28 0.54 -8.28
C THR A 228 2.33 -0.49 -7.87
N PHE A 229 3.39 -0.64 -8.67
CA PHE A 229 4.45 -1.61 -8.45
C PHE A 229 5.28 -1.28 -7.21
N PHE A 230 5.83 -0.07 -7.11
CA PHE A 230 6.74 0.29 -6.01
C PHE A 230 6.06 0.31 -4.64
N ARG A 231 4.74 0.55 -4.59
CA ARG A 231 3.97 0.47 -3.34
C ARG A 231 3.92 -0.94 -2.77
N GLN A 232 3.97 -1.96 -3.62
CA GLN A 232 3.81 -3.37 -3.24
C GLN A 232 5.13 -4.15 -3.28
N ALA A 233 6.15 -3.61 -3.94
CA ALA A 233 7.44 -4.27 -4.07
C ALA A 233 8.19 -4.36 -2.74
N ASP A 234 8.85 -5.48 -2.51
CA ASP A 234 9.80 -5.63 -1.41
C ASP A 234 10.99 -4.68 -1.64
N PRO A 235 11.32 -3.77 -0.69
CA PRO A 235 12.45 -2.85 -0.83
C PRO A 235 13.78 -3.55 -1.13
N THR A 236 13.92 -4.81 -0.75
CA THR A 236 15.15 -5.58 -0.93
C THR A 236 15.38 -6.07 -2.36
N VAL A 237 14.40 -5.94 -3.26
CA VAL A 237 14.56 -6.21 -4.71
C VAL A 237 14.72 -4.94 -5.55
N LEU A 238 14.66 -3.77 -4.92
CA LEU A 238 14.80 -2.49 -5.61
C LEU A 238 16.27 -2.08 -5.70
N PRO A 239 16.73 -1.54 -6.84
CA PRO A 239 18.10 -1.03 -6.97
C PRO A 239 18.30 0.19 -6.06
N HIS A 240 19.41 0.31 -5.33
CA HIS A 240 19.62 1.45 -4.44
C HIS A 240 19.72 2.81 -5.16
N GLU A 241 20.38 2.85 -6.33
CA GLU A 241 20.58 4.08 -7.11
C GLU A 241 20.23 3.87 -8.59
N PRO A 242 18.94 3.92 -8.94
CA PRO A 242 18.50 3.75 -10.33
C PRO A 242 18.85 4.94 -11.23
N GLY A 243 19.52 4.67 -12.36
CA GLY A 243 19.81 5.67 -13.39
C GLY A 243 18.57 6.26 -14.08
N TRP A 244 17.47 5.52 -14.11
CA TRP A 244 16.20 5.93 -14.73
C TRP A 244 15.35 6.87 -13.86
N LEU A 245 15.64 7.00 -12.56
CA LEU A 245 14.78 7.73 -11.61
C LEU A 245 14.62 9.21 -11.97
N LYS A 246 15.70 9.86 -12.44
CA LYS A 246 15.65 11.26 -12.88
C LYS A 246 14.66 11.44 -14.03
N THR A 247 14.64 10.53 -15.00
CA THR A 247 13.71 10.60 -16.13
C THR A 247 12.28 10.30 -15.70
N ALA A 248 12.07 9.35 -14.78
CA ALA A 248 10.75 9.08 -14.19
C ALA A 248 10.18 10.31 -13.47
N VAL A 249 11.00 11.00 -12.67
CA VAL A 249 10.63 12.29 -12.06
C VAL A 249 10.37 13.37 -13.11
N GLY A 250 11.11 13.37 -14.22
CA GLY A 250 10.85 14.27 -15.36
C GLY A 250 9.44 14.14 -15.95
N PHE A 251 8.89 12.92 -16.03
CA PHE A 251 7.48 12.72 -16.44
C PHE A 251 6.51 13.35 -15.44
N ILE A 252 6.75 13.19 -14.14
CA ILE A 252 5.94 13.83 -13.07
C ILE A 252 5.96 15.36 -13.24
N GLN A 253 7.15 15.94 -13.39
CA GLN A 253 7.33 17.39 -13.56
C GLN A 253 6.61 17.92 -14.82
N THR A 254 6.66 17.16 -15.91
CA THR A 254 5.99 17.50 -17.17
C THR A 254 4.47 17.51 -16.98
N LEU A 255 3.90 16.48 -16.35
CA LEU A 255 2.44 16.41 -16.12
C LEU A 255 1.94 17.49 -15.16
N VAL A 256 2.71 17.82 -14.14
CA VAL A 256 2.38 18.88 -13.16
C VAL A 256 2.29 20.24 -13.86
N THR A 257 3.16 20.52 -14.82
CA THR A 257 3.20 21.79 -15.54
C THR A 257 2.21 21.87 -16.70
N SER A 258 1.72 20.75 -17.23
CA SER A 258 0.90 20.68 -18.45
C SER A 258 -0.63 20.80 -18.26
N ARG A 259 -1.13 21.22 -17.09
CA ARG A 259 -2.57 21.23 -16.71
C ARG A 259 -3.20 19.82 -16.77
N PRO A 260 -2.95 18.97 -15.76
CA PRO A 260 -3.26 17.55 -15.81
C PRO A 260 -4.77 17.27 -15.70
N ASN A 261 -5.25 16.30 -16.48
CA ASN A 261 -6.59 15.73 -16.32
C ASN A 261 -6.64 14.81 -15.06
N THR A 262 -7.81 14.26 -14.73
CA THR A 262 -7.98 13.41 -13.54
C THR A 262 -7.10 12.15 -13.54
N ALA A 263 -6.88 11.52 -14.70
CA ALA A 263 -6.03 10.34 -14.81
C ALA A 263 -4.55 10.68 -14.56
N ALA A 264 -4.06 11.74 -15.21
CA ALA A 264 -2.71 12.26 -14.98
C ALA A 264 -2.49 12.64 -13.51
N ARG A 265 -3.47 13.30 -12.88
CA ARG A 265 -3.45 13.63 -11.44
C ARG A 265 -3.29 12.41 -10.56
N SER A 266 -4.05 11.34 -10.84
CA SER A 266 -3.92 10.08 -10.11
C SER A 266 -2.53 9.46 -10.31
N ALA A 267 -2.08 9.37 -11.56
CA ALA A 267 -0.82 8.72 -11.92
C ALA A 267 0.39 9.41 -11.28
N TYR A 268 0.56 10.73 -11.45
CA TYR A 268 1.73 11.42 -10.88
C TYR A 268 1.69 11.46 -9.35
N THR A 269 0.51 11.54 -8.72
CA THR A 269 0.38 11.60 -7.26
C THR A 269 0.78 10.26 -6.64
N ASN A 270 0.25 9.15 -7.17
CA ASN A 270 0.59 7.81 -6.70
C ASN A 270 2.05 7.46 -7.01
N ALA A 271 2.56 7.81 -8.20
CA ALA A 271 3.96 7.59 -8.55
C ALA A 271 4.91 8.39 -7.66
N ALA A 272 4.61 9.67 -7.39
CA ALA A 272 5.41 10.50 -6.49
C ALA A 272 5.50 9.88 -5.09
N ALA A 273 4.36 9.48 -4.51
CA ALA A 273 4.33 8.84 -3.20
C ALA A 273 5.17 7.56 -3.17
N SER A 274 4.98 6.66 -4.14
CA SER A 274 5.69 5.38 -4.19
C SER A 274 7.19 5.56 -4.45
N LEU A 275 7.60 6.52 -5.29
CA LEU A 275 9.02 6.81 -5.54
C LEU A 275 9.71 7.50 -4.35
N LEU A 276 8.99 8.33 -3.60
CA LEU A 276 9.52 8.93 -2.37
C LEU A 276 9.71 7.88 -1.27
N GLN A 277 8.82 6.89 -1.19
CA GLN A 277 8.95 5.76 -0.26
C GLN A 277 10.06 4.79 -0.68
N ALA A 278 10.16 4.46 -1.98
CA ALA A 278 11.18 3.56 -2.50
C ALA A 278 12.59 4.16 -2.46
N TYR A 279 12.73 5.48 -2.70
CA TYR A 279 14.01 6.18 -2.77
C TYR A 279 14.03 7.46 -1.92
N PRO A 280 13.98 7.33 -0.59
CA PRO A 280 13.78 8.46 0.33
C PRO A 280 14.94 9.47 0.37
N GLN A 281 16.12 9.11 -0.15
CA GLN A 281 17.29 10.00 -0.19
C GLN A 281 17.40 10.78 -1.50
N SER A 282 17.04 10.15 -2.62
CA SER A 282 17.26 10.69 -3.97
C SER A 282 16.02 11.41 -4.51
N THR A 283 14.82 10.84 -4.32
CA THR A 283 13.58 11.39 -4.88
C THR A 283 13.24 12.78 -4.35
N PRO A 284 13.34 13.10 -3.03
CA PRO A 284 13.01 14.45 -2.56
C PRO A 284 13.84 15.53 -3.24
N LYS A 285 15.15 15.29 -3.43
CA LYS A 285 16.06 16.22 -4.12
C LYS A 285 15.70 16.41 -5.59
N LEU A 286 15.20 15.38 -6.26
CA LEU A 286 14.80 15.46 -7.67
C LEU A 286 13.41 16.10 -7.84
N LEU A 287 12.50 15.85 -6.91
CA LEU A 287 11.09 16.23 -7.02
C LEU A 287 10.81 17.63 -6.49
N PHE A 288 11.47 18.03 -5.41
CA PHE A 288 11.17 19.28 -4.70
C PHE A 288 12.18 20.41 -4.96
N ALA A 289 13.42 20.11 -5.34
CA ALA A 289 14.44 21.14 -5.56
C ALA A 289 14.11 22.05 -6.76
N GLU A 290 14.33 23.35 -6.58
CA GLU A 290 14.25 24.33 -7.67
C GLU A 290 15.41 24.17 -8.67
N ASN A 291 15.09 24.14 -9.97
CA ASN A 291 16.06 24.47 -10.99
C ASN A 291 16.15 26.00 -11.05
N THR A 292 17.32 26.56 -10.77
CA THR A 292 17.61 28.03 -10.76
C THR A 292 17.37 28.76 -12.10
N LYS A 293 16.85 28.06 -13.11
CA LYS A 293 16.60 28.58 -14.46
C LYS A 293 15.12 28.80 -14.77
N ASP A 294 14.19 28.26 -13.98
CA ASP A 294 12.75 28.34 -14.23
C ASP A 294 12.04 29.22 -13.18
N ASP A 295 11.28 30.20 -13.65
CA ASP A 295 10.55 31.21 -12.84
C ASP A 295 9.40 30.60 -12.01
N LYS A 296 9.16 29.29 -12.11
CA LYS A 296 8.11 28.55 -11.39
C LYS A 296 8.68 27.25 -10.83
N SER A 297 8.77 27.18 -9.50
CA SER A 297 9.12 25.95 -8.79
C SER A 297 8.11 24.84 -9.06
N VAL A 298 8.57 23.77 -9.71
CA VAL A 298 7.74 22.58 -9.98
C VAL A 298 7.36 21.89 -8.67
N GLY A 299 8.28 21.87 -7.68
CA GLY A 299 8.01 21.37 -6.34
C GLY A 299 6.88 22.13 -5.66
N TYR A 300 6.91 23.48 -5.70
CA TYR A 300 5.81 24.31 -5.22
C TYR A 300 4.48 23.97 -5.91
N LEU A 301 4.49 23.88 -7.25
CA LEU A 301 3.28 23.61 -8.02
C LEU A 301 2.70 22.23 -7.70
N LEU A 302 3.54 21.20 -7.55
CA LEU A 302 3.14 19.85 -7.18
C LEU A 302 2.40 19.84 -5.83
N ILE A 303 3.03 20.39 -4.79
CA ILE A 303 2.44 20.44 -3.44
C ILE A 303 1.14 21.25 -3.47
N ASN A 304 1.14 22.41 -4.12
CA ASN A 304 -0.05 23.26 -4.21
C ASN A 304 -1.22 22.55 -4.93
N LEU A 305 -0.96 21.80 -6.00
CA LEU A 305 -2.00 21.01 -6.69
C LEU A 305 -2.56 19.89 -5.80
N MET A 306 -1.71 19.20 -5.03
CA MET A 306 -2.14 18.18 -4.07
C MET A 306 -3.01 18.77 -2.95
N LEU A 307 -2.62 19.93 -2.40
CA LEU A 307 -3.40 20.65 -1.39
C LEU A 307 -4.77 21.09 -1.93
N ILE A 308 -4.83 21.53 -3.18
CA ILE A 308 -6.11 21.85 -3.85
C ILE A 308 -6.94 20.59 -4.04
N ASP A 309 -6.34 19.48 -4.49
CA ASP A 309 -7.06 18.22 -4.73
C ASP A 309 -7.70 17.69 -3.44
N ILE A 310 -6.95 17.68 -2.33
CA ILE A 310 -7.45 17.28 -1.00
C ILE A 310 -8.66 18.15 -0.60
N ARG A 311 -8.49 19.48 -0.58
CA ARG A 311 -9.57 20.41 -0.17
C ARG A 311 -10.81 20.31 -1.04
N SER A 312 -10.62 20.14 -2.35
CA SER A 312 -11.74 20.00 -3.29
C SER A 312 -12.45 18.65 -3.18
N SER A 313 -11.76 17.60 -2.72
CA SER A 313 -12.33 16.27 -2.60
C SER A 313 -13.01 16.04 -1.25
N ALA A 314 -12.49 16.66 -0.17
CA ALA A 314 -12.94 16.44 1.21
C ALA A 314 -14.47 16.52 1.41
N PRO A 315 -15.19 17.54 0.88
CA PRO A 315 -16.63 17.66 1.08
C PRO A 315 -17.45 16.49 0.50
N THR A 316 -16.90 15.75 -0.45
CA THR A 316 -17.60 14.66 -1.17
C THR A 316 -17.18 13.26 -0.71
N LEU A 317 -16.17 13.16 0.16
CA LEU A 317 -15.58 11.86 0.51
C LEU A 317 -16.57 10.94 1.21
N LEU A 318 -17.33 11.50 2.16
CA LEU A 318 -18.29 10.73 2.95
C LEU A 318 -19.43 10.17 2.08
N GLU A 319 -19.93 10.97 1.15
CA GLU A 319 -20.96 10.52 0.18
C GLU A 319 -20.45 9.41 -0.75
N GLN A 320 -19.14 9.37 -1.00
CA GLN A 320 -18.52 8.41 -1.88
C GLN A 320 -18.09 7.12 -1.19
N LEU A 321 -18.18 6.99 0.14
CA LEU A 321 -17.65 5.83 0.89
C LEU A 321 -18.11 4.46 0.37
N ASN A 322 -19.33 4.38 -0.16
CA ASN A 322 -19.92 3.15 -0.71
C ASN A 322 -19.88 3.09 -2.25
N SER A 323 -19.25 4.06 -2.90
CA SER A 323 -19.05 4.08 -4.35
C SER A 323 -17.89 3.16 -4.75
N PRO A 324 -17.97 2.45 -5.89
CA PRO A 324 -16.84 1.67 -6.41
C PRO A 324 -15.61 2.54 -6.73
N GLU A 325 -15.79 3.85 -6.91
CA GLU A 325 -14.67 4.78 -7.17
C GLU A 325 -13.94 5.25 -5.90
N TYR A 326 -14.50 4.98 -4.70
CA TYR A 326 -13.89 5.41 -3.44
C TYR A 326 -12.47 4.87 -3.27
N ALA A 327 -12.25 3.59 -3.58
CA ALA A 327 -10.95 2.95 -3.41
C ALA A 327 -9.84 3.66 -4.21
N LYS A 328 -10.16 4.17 -5.41
CA LYS A 328 -9.22 4.94 -6.23
C LYS A 328 -9.02 6.35 -5.68
N LEU A 329 -10.10 7.00 -5.25
CA LEU A 329 -10.05 8.34 -4.66
C LEU A 329 -9.28 8.36 -3.34
N SER A 330 -9.63 7.50 -2.39
CA SER A 330 -8.95 7.31 -1.10
C SER A 330 -7.46 7.02 -1.32
N ARG A 331 -7.10 6.12 -2.24
CA ARG A 331 -5.70 5.85 -2.60
C ARG A 331 -4.96 7.09 -3.08
N ARG A 332 -5.56 7.87 -4.00
CA ARG A 332 -4.94 9.08 -4.54
C ARG A 332 -4.72 10.13 -3.45
N LEU A 333 -5.70 10.34 -2.58
CA LEU A 333 -5.60 11.31 -1.49
C LEU A 333 -4.62 10.86 -0.40
N ALA A 334 -4.60 9.57 -0.07
CA ALA A 334 -3.60 8.98 0.82
C ALA A 334 -2.18 9.24 0.28
N SER A 335 -1.94 8.96 -1.00
CA SER A 335 -0.67 9.30 -1.67
C SER A 335 -0.35 10.81 -1.60
N ALA A 336 -1.34 11.68 -1.74
CA ALA A 336 -1.13 13.13 -1.64
C ALA A 336 -0.68 13.53 -0.22
N PHE A 337 -1.32 12.99 0.82
CA PHE A 337 -0.90 13.19 2.22
C PHE A 337 0.50 12.62 2.49
N ASP A 338 0.83 11.45 1.95
CA ASP A 338 2.18 10.86 2.06
C ASP A 338 3.24 11.78 1.42
N VAL A 339 2.97 12.32 0.23
CA VAL A 339 3.89 13.27 -0.44
C VAL A 339 4.06 14.54 0.40
N ILE A 340 2.98 15.10 0.94
CA ILE A 340 3.03 16.29 1.81
C ILE A 340 3.83 16.00 3.08
N SER A 341 3.64 14.84 3.71
CA SER A 341 4.38 14.42 4.90
C SER A 341 5.88 14.34 4.64
N ILE A 342 6.27 13.71 3.52
CA ILE A 342 7.67 13.59 3.12
C ILE A 342 8.25 14.96 2.73
N PHE A 343 7.45 15.82 2.11
CA PHE A 343 7.84 17.20 1.81
C PHE A 343 8.13 18.00 3.09
N ILE A 344 7.26 17.94 4.10
CA ILE A 344 7.48 18.60 5.40
C ILE A 344 8.77 18.08 6.04
N GLY A 345 8.96 16.76 6.09
CA GLY A 345 10.20 16.17 6.62
C GLY A 345 11.45 16.57 5.83
N HIS A 346 11.33 16.75 4.51
CA HIS A 346 12.43 17.24 3.68
C HIS A 346 12.77 18.70 3.98
N LEU A 347 11.76 19.56 4.19
CA LEU A 347 11.97 20.96 4.60
C LEU A 347 12.74 21.03 5.93
N VAL A 348 12.35 20.24 6.93
CA VAL A 348 13.03 20.21 8.24
C VAL A 348 14.51 19.83 8.08
N ARG A 349 14.82 18.76 7.34
CA ARG A 349 16.22 18.35 7.11
C ARG A 349 17.04 19.43 6.41
N CYS A 350 16.44 20.15 5.46
CA CYS A 350 17.13 21.23 4.77
C CYS A 350 17.33 22.50 5.63
N LEU A 351 16.61 22.64 6.74
CA LEU A 351 16.84 23.70 7.72
C LEU A 351 17.94 23.31 8.73
N GLU A 352 18.11 22.01 8.98
CA GLU A 352 19.17 21.46 9.85
C GLU A 352 20.55 21.50 9.18
N ASP A 353 20.63 21.32 7.85
CA ASP A 353 21.85 21.55 7.08
C ASP A 353 22.16 23.06 7.04
N GLU A 354 23.13 23.53 7.83
CA GLU A 354 23.48 24.95 8.12
C GLU A 354 23.74 25.89 6.90
N SER A 355 23.56 25.46 5.66
CA SER A 355 23.67 26.32 4.47
C SER A 355 22.33 27.01 4.14
N LEU A 356 22.05 28.13 4.79
CA LEU A 356 20.92 29.02 4.45
C LEU A 356 20.89 29.51 2.98
N ASP A 357 22.01 29.35 2.26
CA ASP A 357 22.12 29.64 0.81
C ASP A 357 21.40 28.61 -0.08
N THR A 358 20.84 27.53 0.47
CA THR A 358 20.16 26.45 -0.27
C THR A 358 18.70 26.25 0.13
N LEU A 359 17.92 27.32 0.31
CA LEU A 359 16.47 27.19 0.41
C LEU A 359 15.93 26.43 -0.82
N ILE A 360 15.18 25.36 -0.58
CA ILE A 360 14.61 24.49 -1.64
C ILE A 360 13.73 25.30 -2.59
N MET A 361 13.10 26.36 -2.08
CA MET A 361 12.29 27.29 -2.87
C MET A 361 12.28 28.70 -2.29
N SER A 362 11.79 29.67 -3.08
CA SER A 362 11.69 31.06 -2.63
C SER A 362 10.86 31.21 -1.32
N PRO A 363 11.20 32.17 -0.44
CA PRO A 363 10.44 32.44 0.77
C PRO A 363 8.94 32.70 0.53
N ASP A 364 8.61 33.41 -0.55
CA ASP A 364 7.21 33.69 -0.91
C ASP A 364 6.42 32.41 -1.25
N SER A 365 7.08 31.45 -1.91
CA SER A 365 6.50 30.13 -2.18
C SER A 365 6.27 29.37 -0.88
N LEU A 366 7.23 29.37 0.05
CA LEU A 366 7.10 28.72 1.36
C LEU A 366 5.95 29.33 2.18
N LEU A 367 5.82 30.66 2.21
CA LEU A 367 4.74 31.33 2.94
C LEU A 367 3.36 30.99 2.37
N LYS A 368 3.24 30.91 1.04
CA LYS A 368 2.00 30.48 0.38
C LYS A 368 1.67 29.01 0.69
N LEU A 369 2.68 28.13 0.66
CA LEU A 369 2.49 26.73 1.03
C LEU A 369 2.12 26.59 2.50
N ARG A 370 2.75 27.32 3.41
CA ARG A 370 2.42 27.32 4.84
C ARG A 370 0.94 27.63 5.07
N LYS A 371 0.43 28.69 4.41
CA LYS A 371 -1.00 29.02 4.44
C LYS A 371 -1.85 27.89 3.83
N GLY A 372 -1.47 27.39 2.65
CA GLY A 372 -2.20 26.33 1.95
C GLY A 372 -2.26 25.01 2.74
N ILE A 373 -1.17 24.60 3.38
CA ILE A 373 -1.11 23.40 4.23
C ILE A 373 -2.02 23.61 5.45
N SER A 374 -1.93 24.76 6.11
CA SER A 374 -2.77 25.06 7.27
C SER A 374 -4.27 25.02 6.95
N GLU A 375 -4.69 25.64 5.83
CA GLU A 375 -6.07 25.57 5.35
C GLU A 375 -6.51 24.13 5.02
N THR A 376 -5.63 23.34 4.39
CA THR A 376 -5.91 21.93 4.09
C THR A 376 -6.02 21.09 5.36
N MET A 377 -5.16 21.32 6.35
CA MET A 377 -5.19 20.59 7.62
C MET A 377 -6.44 20.91 8.45
N SER A 378 -6.92 22.15 8.44
CA SER A 378 -8.19 22.51 9.08
C SER A 378 -9.38 21.73 8.49
N VAL A 379 -9.49 21.69 7.15
CA VAL A 379 -10.50 20.83 6.46
C VAL A 379 -10.28 19.34 6.74
N THR A 380 -9.04 18.92 6.92
CA THR A 380 -8.70 17.53 7.25
C THR A 380 -9.15 17.17 8.67
N VAL A 381 -9.04 18.09 9.63
CA VAL A 381 -9.56 17.91 10.99
C VAL A 381 -11.08 17.69 10.97
N GLU A 382 -11.81 18.51 10.22
CA GLU A 382 -13.27 18.34 10.03
C GLU A 382 -13.60 16.97 9.43
N TYR A 383 -12.93 16.60 8.33
CA TYR A 383 -13.15 15.30 7.70
C TYR A 383 -12.85 14.11 8.62
N LEU A 384 -11.75 14.16 9.36
CA LEU A 384 -11.38 13.10 10.31
C LEU A 384 -12.44 12.95 11.39
N ARG A 385 -12.92 14.08 11.95
CA ARG A 385 -13.99 14.08 12.95
C ARG A 385 -15.27 13.50 12.37
N ASP A 386 -15.72 14.00 11.22
CA ASP A 386 -16.97 13.56 10.59
C ASP A 386 -16.93 12.07 10.22
N ARG A 387 -15.79 11.59 9.70
CA ARG A 387 -15.59 10.18 9.36
C ARG A 387 -15.63 9.31 10.61
N TRP A 388 -14.98 9.73 11.70
CA TRP A 388 -14.96 9.01 12.97
C TRP A 388 -16.36 8.93 13.58
N ASP A 389 -17.06 10.06 13.65
CA ASP A 389 -18.42 10.12 14.20
C ASP A 389 -19.41 9.30 13.39
N ALA A 390 -19.25 9.25 12.06
CA ALA A 390 -20.07 8.41 11.20
C ALA A 390 -19.92 6.91 11.50
N THR A 391 -18.70 6.46 11.85
CA THR A 391 -18.40 5.04 12.12
C THR A 391 -18.67 4.63 13.56
N PHE A 392 -18.21 5.40 14.54
CA PHE A 392 -18.14 4.96 15.94
C PHE A 392 -19.13 5.65 16.87
N ALA A 393 -19.31 6.96 16.73
CA ALA A 393 -20.25 7.69 17.59
C ALA A 393 -21.71 7.42 17.19
N GLY A 394 -21.95 7.19 15.90
CA GLY A 394 -23.28 7.29 15.29
C GLY A 394 -23.79 8.72 15.41
N ALA A 395 -24.58 9.21 14.44
CA ALA A 395 -25.06 10.59 14.55
C ALA A 395 -26.08 10.73 15.68
N MET A 396 -25.59 11.17 16.84
CA MET A 396 -26.40 11.72 17.92
C MET A 396 -27.12 12.95 17.37
N GLY A 397 -28.45 12.92 17.31
CA GLY A 397 -29.28 14.03 16.82
C GLY A 397 -29.86 13.88 15.40
N LEU A 398 -29.45 12.87 14.61
CA LEU A 398 -30.14 12.56 13.34
C LEU A 398 -31.37 11.66 13.56
N HIS A 399 -32.38 11.86 12.71
CA HIS A 399 -33.62 11.08 12.71
C HIS A 399 -33.29 9.57 12.55
N PRO A 400 -33.98 8.66 13.26
CA PRO A 400 -33.72 7.21 13.20
C PRO A 400 -33.67 6.61 11.80
N ASP A 401 -34.36 7.22 10.84
CA ASP A 401 -34.43 6.80 9.44
C ASP A 401 -33.14 7.07 8.62
N ALA A 402 -32.22 7.91 9.13
CA ALA A 402 -30.90 8.12 8.52
C ALA A 402 -29.92 6.97 8.81
N ARG A 403 -30.33 5.98 9.61
CA ARG A 403 -29.53 4.84 10.06
C ARG A 403 -29.91 3.62 9.24
N ALA A 404 -29.00 3.14 8.39
CA ALA A 404 -29.33 2.13 7.39
C ALA A 404 -29.00 0.69 7.82
N SER A 405 -28.05 0.47 8.74
CA SER A 405 -27.60 -0.87 9.13
C SER A 405 -27.05 -0.94 10.56
N ASN A 406 -26.80 -2.15 11.07
CA ASN A 406 -26.01 -2.39 12.27
C ASN A 406 -24.58 -2.77 11.83
N ALA A 407 -23.55 -2.16 12.42
CA ALA A 407 -22.17 -2.63 12.36
C ALA A 407 -21.75 -3.19 13.72
N GLU A 408 -21.05 -4.32 13.71
CA GLU A 408 -20.41 -4.88 14.90
C GLU A 408 -18.99 -4.31 15.00
N THR A 409 -18.71 -3.65 16.13
CA THR A 409 -17.38 -3.14 16.47
C THR A 409 -16.87 -3.86 17.72
N ALA A 410 -15.59 -3.70 18.05
CA ALA A 410 -15.02 -4.21 19.30
C ALA A 410 -15.76 -3.72 20.56
N SER A 411 -16.52 -2.62 20.44
CA SER A 411 -17.33 -1.97 21.47
C SER A 411 -18.79 -2.48 21.53
N GLY A 412 -19.21 -3.30 20.57
CA GLY A 412 -20.59 -3.81 20.44
C GLY A 412 -21.24 -3.53 19.09
N SER A 413 -22.53 -3.88 18.95
CA SER A 413 -23.34 -3.62 17.76
C SER A 413 -23.93 -2.21 17.79
N HIS A 414 -23.52 -1.33 16.86
CA HIS A 414 -24.02 0.04 16.72
C HIS A 414 -24.77 0.24 15.40
N ARG A 415 -25.78 1.12 15.39
CA ARG A 415 -26.50 1.49 14.15
C ARG A 415 -25.70 2.52 13.36
N THR A 416 -25.23 2.15 12.18
CA THR A 416 -24.45 3.03 11.29
C THR A 416 -25.34 3.94 10.46
N LEU A 417 -24.78 5.07 10.06
CA LEU A 417 -25.43 6.01 9.16
C LEU A 417 -25.45 5.47 7.73
N ALA A 418 -26.43 5.89 6.94
CA ALA A 418 -26.53 5.52 5.52
C ALA A 418 -25.29 5.91 4.68
N TRP A 419 -24.43 6.78 5.21
CA TRP A 419 -23.21 7.32 4.61
C TRP A 419 -21.93 6.83 5.30
N ASP A 420 -22.00 5.88 6.23
CA ASP A 420 -20.82 5.12 6.68
C ASP A 420 -20.44 4.05 5.64
N SER A 421 -19.19 3.59 5.65
CA SER A 421 -18.73 2.55 4.74
C SER A 421 -19.31 1.19 5.11
N MET A 422 -19.79 0.45 4.12
CA MET A 422 -20.26 -0.94 4.28
C MET A 422 -19.12 -1.96 4.31
N VAL A 423 -17.88 -1.55 3.99
CA VAL A 423 -16.76 -2.47 3.74
C VAL A 423 -15.65 -2.32 4.79
N ASN A 424 -15.21 -1.09 5.08
CA ASN A 424 -14.08 -0.82 5.97
C ASN A 424 -14.46 0.21 7.04
N THR A 425 -14.06 -0.04 8.28
CA THR A 425 -14.18 0.95 9.36
C THR A 425 -13.12 2.05 9.22
N ALA A 426 -13.26 3.17 9.94
CA ALA A 426 -12.34 4.30 9.81
C ALA A 426 -10.89 3.96 10.23
N ASP A 427 -10.70 3.03 11.18
CA ASP A 427 -9.39 2.50 11.60
C ASP A 427 -8.75 1.53 10.59
N GLU A 428 -9.47 1.15 9.54
CA GLU A 428 -8.99 0.27 8.45
C GLU A 428 -8.75 1.04 7.14
N ASP A 429 -9.10 2.32 7.08
CA ASP A 429 -8.95 3.15 5.88
C ASP A 429 -7.56 3.81 5.80
N PRO A 430 -6.73 3.47 4.79
CA PRO A 430 -5.39 4.04 4.64
C PRO A 430 -5.38 5.57 4.49
N LEU A 431 -6.48 6.16 4.02
CA LEU A 431 -6.62 7.61 3.95
C LEU A 431 -6.55 8.25 5.34
N ILE A 432 -7.18 7.63 6.34
CA ILE A 432 -7.22 8.16 7.72
C ILE A 432 -5.82 8.14 8.32
N LEU A 433 -5.08 7.05 8.15
CA LEU A 433 -3.69 6.98 8.61
C LEU A 433 -2.80 8.04 7.94
N SER A 434 -2.93 8.20 6.63
CA SER A 434 -2.11 9.17 5.87
C SER A 434 -2.45 10.61 6.26
N ALA A 435 -3.74 10.91 6.46
CA ALA A 435 -4.23 12.21 6.91
C ALA A 435 -3.75 12.52 8.35
N VAL A 436 -3.86 11.57 9.28
CA VAL A 436 -3.38 11.72 10.67
C VAL A 436 -1.87 11.95 10.69
N ARG A 437 -1.08 11.23 9.89
CA ARG A 437 0.38 11.43 9.78
C ARG A 437 0.72 12.84 9.31
N ALA A 438 0.08 13.31 8.24
CA ALA A 438 0.35 14.63 7.70
C ALA A 438 -0.07 15.75 8.66
N LEU A 439 -1.23 15.59 9.31
CA LEU A 439 -1.72 16.51 10.34
C LEU A 439 -0.77 16.56 11.54
N ALA A 440 -0.37 15.40 12.07
CA ALA A 440 0.53 15.28 13.22
C ALA A 440 1.85 16.01 13.00
N LEU A 441 2.45 15.86 11.82
CA LEU A 441 3.68 16.59 11.46
C LEU A 441 3.47 18.10 11.41
N TRP A 442 2.32 18.55 10.88
CA TRP A 442 2.03 19.98 10.75
C TRP A 442 1.60 20.64 12.06
N LEU A 443 1.05 19.89 13.01
CA LEU A 443 0.68 20.42 14.33
C LEU A 443 1.89 20.91 15.13
N ARG A 444 3.10 20.45 14.81
CA ARG A 444 4.36 20.93 15.40
C ARG A 444 4.79 22.31 14.90
N GLU A 445 4.03 22.92 13.98
CA GLU A 445 4.28 24.29 13.57
C GLU A 445 3.84 25.26 14.68
N ASP A 446 4.80 26.00 15.23
CA ASP A 446 4.61 26.76 16.47
C ASP A 446 3.64 27.93 16.34
N GLU A 447 3.55 28.55 15.16
CA GLU A 447 2.78 29.77 14.93
C GLU A 447 1.31 29.53 14.52
N ASN A 448 0.86 28.27 14.47
CA ASN A 448 -0.52 27.92 14.12
C ASN A 448 -1.33 27.42 15.33
N GLU A 449 -1.48 28.28 16.32
CA GLU A 449 -2.26 27.99 17.54
C GLU A 449 -3.73 27.67 17.23
N THR A 450 -4.31 28.29 16.19
CA THR A 450 -5.71 28.03 15.79
C THR A 450 -5.91 26.59 15.35
N LEU A 451 -5.07 26.06 14.46
CA LEU A 451 -5.16 24.67 14.03
C LEU A 451 -4.95 23.71 15.21
N ARG A 452 -4.00 23.99 16.11
CA ARG A 452 -3.81 23.15 17.30
C ARG A 452 -5.04 23.13 18.19
N LYS A 453 -5.72 24.28 18.39
CA LYS A 453 -6.99 24.36 19.12
C LYS A 453 -8.08 23.53 18.45
N GLU A 454 -8.27 23.64 17.14
CA GLU A 454 -9.22 22.83 16.37
C GLU A 454 -8.93 21.33 16.53
N ALA A 455 -7.66 20.94 16.37
CA ALA A 455 -7.21 19.55 16.46
C ALA A 455 -7.31 18.95 17.88
N THR A 456 -7.38 19.76 18.95
CA THR A 456 -7.66 19.21 20.29
C THR A 456 -8.99 18.46 20.34
N GLY A 457 -9.96 18.82 19.48
CA GLY A 457 -11.24 18.12 19.34
C GLY A 457 -11.15 16.70 18.76
N LEU A 458 -9.96 16.27 18.34
CA LEU A 458 -9.68 14.90 17.88
C LEU A 458 -9.05 14.02 18.96
N THR A 459 -8.81 14.54 20.17
CA THR A 459 -8.03 13.82 21.21
C THR A 459 -8.66 12.47 21.58
N ASP A 460 -9.98 12.39 21.67
CA ASP A 460 -10.72 11.13 21.90
C ASP A 460 -10.48 10.12 20.76
N MET A 461 -10.70 10.54 19.52
CA MET A 461 -10.43 9.73 18.32
C MET A 461 -8.98 9.23 18.29
N LEU A 462 -8.02 10.11 18.54
CA LEU A 462 -6.60 9.77 18.53
C LEU A 462 -6.27 8.74 19.62
N MET A 463 -6.82 8.88 20.83
CA MET A 463 -6.60 7.90 21.91
C MET A 463 -7.25 6.55 21.63
N GLU A 464 -8.42 6.52 20.98
CA GLU A 464 -9.06 5.26 20.56
C GLU A 464 -8.30 4.58 19.41
N LEU A 465 -7.88 5.34 18.39
CA LEU A 465 -7.02 4.86 17.31
C LEU A 465 -5.67 4.34 17.82
N TYR A 466 -5.15 4.91 18.90
CA TYR A 466 -3.92 4.42 19.54
C TYR A 466 -4.10 3.01 20.12
N GLN A 467 -5.30 2.71 20.61
CA GLN A 467 -5.60 1.44 21.28
C GLN A 467 -6.00 0.33 20.32
N SER A 468 -6.53 0.65 19.13
CA SER A 468 -7.06 -0.32 18.13
C SER A 468 -5.97 -1.12 17.39
N ASN A 469 -4.90 -1.49 18.09
CA ASN A 469 -3.75 -2.20 17.54
C ASN A 469 -4.05 -3.68 17.31
N SER A 470 -3.84 -4.14 16.07
CA SER A 470 -3.63 -5.56 15.75
C SER A 470 -2.54 -5.67 14.69
N SER A 471 -1.87 -6.84 14.60
CA SER A 471 -0.84 -7.09 13.57
C SER A 471 -1.40 -7.09 12.14
N GLU A 472 -2.73 -7.13 12.00
CA GLU A 472 -3.45 -7.14 10.72
C GLU A 472 -4.02 -5.76 10.36
N LYS A 473 -4.00 -4.79 11.29
CA LYS A 473 -4.54 -3.44 11.13
C LYS A 473 -3.44 -2.39 10.91
N LEU A 474 -3.87 -1.22 10.43
CA LEU A 474 -3.02 -0.04 10.26
C LEU A 474 -2.48 0.43 11.63
N ASP A 475 -1.17 0.70 11.72
CA ASP A 475 -0.54 1.20 12.95
C ASP A 475 -0.54 2.74 12.98
N PHE A 476 -1.38 3.30 13.86
CA PHE A 476 -1.52 4.74 14.06
C PHE A 476 -0.58 5.31 15.14
N ARG A 477 0.04 4.47 15.97
CA ARG A 477 0.68 4.89 17.23
C ARG A 477 1.75 5.97 17.00
N ALA A 478 2.66 5.74 16.07
CA ALA A 478 3.73 6.70 15.78
C ALA A 478 3.17 8.07 15.35
N ALA A 479 2.14 8.09 14.50
CA ALA A 479 1.52 9.32 14.03
C ALA A 479 0.81 10.06 15.18
N ILE A 480 0.11 9.32 16.03
CA ILE A 480 -0.61 9.87 17.18
C ILE A 480 0.37 10.45 18.19
N LEU A 481 1.47 9.77 18.52
CA LEU A 481 2.45 10.29 19.48
C LEU A 481 3.04 11.62 19.00
N VAL A 482 3.43 11.70 17.72
CA VAL A 482 3.92 12.95 17.10
C VAL A 482 2.88 14.07 17.18
N GLY A 483 1.60 13.77 16.93
CA GLY A 483 0.53 14.78 17.02
C GLY A 483 0.27 15.22 18.46
N MET A 484 0.25 14.26 19.40
CA MET A 484 -0.01 14.51 20.80
C MET A 484 1.06 15.37 21.46
N GLU A 485 2.33 15.23 21.06
CA GLU A 485 3.42 16.10 21.51
C GLU A 485 3.06 17.60 21.36
N ALA A 486 2.44 17.98 20.25
CA ALA A 486 2.02 19.35 20.00
C ALA A 486 0.68 19.73 20.69
N LEU A 487 -0.23 18.77 20.89
CA LEU A 487 -1.54 19.05 21.48
C LEU A 487 -1.48 19.20 23.01
N VAL A 488 -0.63 18.44 23.70
CA VAL A 488 -0.50 18.53 25.18
C VAL A 488 0.21 19.82 25.63
N THR A 489 0.83 20.58 24.74
CA THR A 489 1.35 21.90 25.11
C THR A 489 0.23 22.90 25.40
N LEU A 490 -0.98 22.69 24.87
CA LEU A 490 -2.14 23.52 25.12
C LEU A 490 -2.89 23.09 26.39
N PRO A 491 -3.33 24.02 27.26
CA PRO A 491 -4.09 23.67 28.48
C PRO A 491 -5.35 22.85 28.19
N GLN A 492 -6.11 23.21 27.15
CA GLN A 492 -7.30 22.47 26.73
C GLN A 492 -6.94 21.07 26.20
N GLY A 493 -5.83 20.94 25.46
CA GLY A 493 -5.35 19.66 24.96
C GLY A 493 -4.95 18.72 26.10
N ARG A 494 -4.27 19.22 27.14
CA ARG A 494 -3.98 18.42 28.36
C ARG A 494 -5.24 17.95 29.06
N GLN A 495 -6.22 18.83 29.24
CA GLN A 495 -7.48 18.47 29.88
C GLN A 495 -8.21 17.37 29.10
N LEU A 496 -8.29 17.49 27.77
CA LEU A 496 -8.92 16.48 26.93
C LEU A 496 -8.11 15.17 26.89
N PHE A 497 -6.78 15.24 26.91
CA PHE A 497 -5.92 14.06 27.00
C PHE A 497 -6.19 13.28 28.30
N LEU A 498 -6.21 13.97 29.44
CA LEU A 498 -6.51 13.35 30.73
C LEU A 498 -7.95 12.83 30.81
N HIS A 499 -8.91 13.58 30.28
CA HIS A 499 -10.32 13.18 30.25
C HIS A 499 -10.55 11.90 29.43
N ASN A 500 -9.80 11.71 28.34
CA ASN A 500 -9.90 10.54 27.47
C ASN A 500 -8.87 9.46 27.84
N ASP A 501 -8.56 9.30 29.13
CA ASP A 501 -7.67 8.25 29.65
C ASP A 501 -6.24 8.26 29.09
N GLY A 502 -5.79 9.33 28.45
CA GLY A 502 -4.51 9.38 27.72
C GLY A 502 -3.32 8.96 28.58
N TRP A 503 -3.28 9.41 29.84
CA TRP A 503 -2.24 8.99 30.79
C TRP A 503 -2.23 7.47 30.97
N ARG A 504 -3.39 6.88 31.26
CA ARG A 504 -3.57 5.44 31.50
C ARG A 504 -3.22 4.61 30.27
N ILE A 505 -3.58 5.10 29.09
CA ILE A 505 -3.32 4.43 27.80
C ILE A 505 -1.83 4.37 27.53
N LEU A 506 -1.15 5.52 27.56
CA LEU A 506 0.26 5.62 27.23
C LEU A 506 1.15 4.98 28.30
N SER A 507 0.84 5.16 29.59
CA SER A 507 1.58 4.50 30.67
C SER A 507 1.45 2.97 30.61
N LYS A 508 0.28 2.44 30.26
CA LYS A 508 0.09 1.00 30.03
C LYS A 508 0.94 0.48 28.86
N ASP A 509 0.99 1.21 27.74
CA ASP A 509 1.83 0.82 26.61
C ASP A 509 3.31 0.89 26.98
N LEU A 510 3.75 1.95 27.66
CA LEU A 510 5.11 2.07 28.17
C LEU A 510 5.48 0.90 29.10
N ILE A 511 4.62 0.55 30.06
CA ILE A 511 4.85 -0.60 30.94
C ILE A 511 4.89 -1.91 30.14
N SER A 512 4.08 -2.05 29.09
CA SER A 512 4.12 -3.23 28.23
C SER A 512 5.43 -3.36 27.48
N LEU A 513 6.03 -2.24 27.03
CA LEU A 513 7.35 -2.20 26.41
C LEU A 513 8.44 -2.63 27.39
N LEU A 514 8.32 -2.24 28.66
CA LEU A 514 9.26 -2.61 29.73
C LEU A 514 9.26 -4.10 30.08
N GLN A 515 8.14 -4.79 29.84
CA GLN A 515 7.97 -6.22 30.16
C GLN A 515 8.48 -7.15 29.06
N ILE A 516 8.88 -6.63 27.89
CA ILE A 516 9.40 -7.43 26.79
C ILE A 516 10.85 -7.85 27.11
N SER A 517 11.04 -9.14 27.41
CA SER A 517 12.33 -9.72 27.83
C SER A 517 13.35 -9.99 26.70
N LYS A 518 13.00 -9.64 25.46
CA LYS A 518 13.88 -9.75 24.28
C LYS A 518 14.32 -8.35 23.86
N GLU A 519 15.48 -8.24 23.22
CA GLU A 519 16.00 -6.99 22.62
C GLU A 519 14.85 -6.15 22.07
N ILE A 520 14.64 -4.98 22.68
CA ILE A 520 13.63 -4.03 22.23
C ILE A 520 14.10 -3.52 20.86
N ASP A 521 13.31 -3.78 19.81
CA ASP A 521 13.55 -3.21 18.48
C ASP A 521 13.62 -1.67 18.57
N ARG A 522 14.48 -1.07 17.76
CA ARG A 522 14.65 0.38 17.60
C ARG A 522 13.33 1.14 17.48
N ALA A 523 12.35 0.58 16.76
CA ALA A 523 11.03 1.21 16.61
C ALA A 523 10.26 1.28 17.94
N ASN A 524 10.31 0.20 18.74
CA ASN A 524 9.70 0.16 20.07
C ASN A 524 10.43 1.08 21.06
N THR A 525 11.76 1.16 20.96
CA THR A 525 12.55 2.09 21.79
C THR A 525 12.19 3.55 21.49
N SER A 526 12.13 3.92 20.20
CA SER A 526 11.71 5.26 19.76
C SER A 526 10.29 5.58 20.25
N ARG A 527 9.36 4.62 20.14
CA ARG A 527 7.99 4.76 20.66
C ARG A 527 7.97 5.04 22.16
N GLY A 528 8.78 4.31 22.93
CA GLY A 528 8.89 4.53 24.38
C GLY A 528 9.35 5.94 24.72
N ILE A 529 10.34 6.48 23.99
CA ILE A 529 10.87 7.83 24.18
C ILE A 529 9.77 8.87 23.91
N GLU A 530 9.04 8.72 22.81
CA GLU A 530 7.93 9.62 22.45
C GLU A 530 6.80 9.59 23.50
N ILE A 531 6.43 8.42 24.01
CA ILE A 531 5.46 8.28 25.10
C ILE A 531 5.93 9.08 26.32
N VAL A 532 7.19 8.90 26.72
CA VAL A 532 7.75 9.58 27.88
C VAL A 532 7.72 11.09 27.71
N ARG A 533 8.09 11.61 26.53
CA ARG A 533 8.06 13.06 26.24
C ARG A 533 6.66 13.65 26.44
N ILE A 534 5.62 12.96 25.98
CA ILE A 534 4.22 13.40 26.16
C ILE A 534 3.84 13.39 27.64
N LEU A 535 4.10 12.28 28.34
CA LEU A 535 3.74 12.14 29.76
C LEU A 535 4.50 13.14 30.64
N LEU A 536 5.76 13.41 30.32
CA LEU A 536 6.59 14.41 31.02
C LEU A 536 5.99 15.80 30.86
N SER A 537 5.68 16.22 29.62
CA SER A 537 5.05 17.52 29.35
C SER A 537 3.72 17.70 30.10
N VAL A 538 2.92 16.64 30.23
CA VAL A 538 1.68 16.68 31.03
C VAL A 538 1.97 16.78 32.52
N ALA A 539 2.93 16.01 33.04
CA ALA A 539 3.25 15.98 34.46
C ALA A 539 3.90 17.28 34.98
N GLU A 540 4.72 17.93 34.18
CA GLU A 540 5.38 19.20 34.52
C GLU A 540 4.39 20.35 34.65
N GLU A 541 3.35 20.35 33.83
CA GLU A 541 2.36 21.40 33.73
C GLU A 541 1.11 21.16 34.62
N GLU A 542 1.07 20.05 35.36
CA GLU A 542 -0.06 19.70 36.22
C GLU A 542 0.01 20.41 37.58
N SER A 543 -0.86 21.41 37.74
CA SER A 543 -0.90 22.26 38.94
C SER A 543 -1.46 21.57 40.20
N SER A 544 -2.24 20.49 40.06
CA SER A 544 -2.82 19.77 41.20
C SER A 544 -1.84 18.82 41.91
N GLY A 545 -0.61 18.72 41.41
CA GLY A 545 0.39 17.76 41.86
C GLY A 545 0.14 16.37 41.27
N THR A 546 0.96 15.39 41.66
CA THR A 546 0.91 14.05 41.07
C THR A 546 -0.33 13.27 41.53
N SER A 547 -1.13 12.81 40.58
CA SER A 547 -2.25 11.89 40.83
C SER A 547 -1.75 10.53 41.35
N GLU A 548 -2.52 9.88 42.22
CA GLU A 548 -2.16 8.57 42.76
C GLU A 548 -2.09 7.48 41.69
N GLU A 549 -2.96 7.55 40.69
CA GLU A 549 -2.98 6.64 39.55
C GLU A 549 -1.68 6.70 38.71
N TRP A 550 -0.94 7.80 38.80
CA TRP A 550 0.32 7.98 38.07
C TRP A 550 1.48 7.26 38.76
N MET A 551 1.34 6.96 40.06
CA MET A 551 2.35 6.25 40.84
C MET A 551 2.47 4.77 40.46
N ASP A 552 1.53 4.21 39.70
CA ASP A 552 1.63 2.87 39.14
C ASP A 552 2.90 2.71 38.30
N LEU A 553 3.30 3.76 37.57
CA LEU A 553 4.55 3.77 36.81
C LEU A 553 5.77 3.60 37.72
N ILE A 554 5.79 4.27 38.89
CA ILE A 554 6.88 4.16 39.87
C ILE A 554 6.99 2.74 40.42
N THR A 555 5.89 1.99 40.49
CA THR A 555 5.92 0.58 40.91
C THR A 555 6.35 -0.37 39.82
N ALA A 556 6.11 -0.04 38.55
CA ALA A 556 6.45 -0.87 37.41
C ALA A 556 7.93 -0.77 37.00
N VAL A 557 8.53 0.42 37.06
CA VAL A 557 9.93 0.66 36.64
C VAL A 557 10.96 -0.21 37.39
N PRO A 558 10.84 -0.46 38.71
CA PRO A 558 11.72 -1.37 39.43
C PRO A 558 11.77 -2.81 38.89
N ALA A 559 10.72 -3.27 38.22
CA ALA A 559 10.65 -4.62 37.65
C ALA A 559 11.40 -4.75 36.31
N TRP A 560 11.94 -3.65 35.79
CA TRP A 560 12.71 -3.64 34.57
C TRP A 560 14.14 -4.14 34.82
N ASP A 561 14.49 -5.28 34.25
CA ASP A 561 15.84 -5.85 34.34
C ASP A 561 16.79 -5.09 33.38
N LEU A 562 17.54 -4.15 33.94
CA LEU A 562 18.51 -3.32 33.21
C LEU A 562 19.83 -4.07 32.92
N SER A 563 20.06 -5.24 33.52
CA SER A 563 21.40 -5.75 33.79
C SER A 563 22.01 -6.70 32.75
N THR A 564 21.34 -7.00 31.62
CA THR A 564 21.69 -8.20 30.83
C THR A 564 22.18 -8.02 29.39
N GLN A 565 22.15 -6.86 28.74
CA GLN A 565 22.52 -6.79 27.30
C GLN A 565 23.27 -5.52 26.93
N SER A 566 24.16 -5.60 25.94
CA SER A 566 24.87 -4.44 25.37
C SER A 566 23.87 -3.40 24.89
N VAL A 567 23.59 -2.41 25.74
CA VAL A 567 22.49 -1.48 25.55
C VAL A 567 22.82 -0.57 24.38
N SER A 568 22.01 -0.60 23.32
CA SER A 568 22.12 0.38 22.25
C SER A 568 21.97 1.81 22.83
N PRO A 569 22.63 2.84 22.27
CA PRO A 569 22.51 4.21 22.79
C PRO A 569 21.06 4.70 22.92
N LEU A 570 20.20 4.30 21.97
CA LEU A 570 18.78 4.64 22.00
C LEU A 570 18.03 3.99 23.17
N ALA A 571 18.42 2.78 23.57
CA ALA A 571 17.85 2.12 24.73
C ALA A 571 18.31 2.76 26.05
N GLN A 572 19.53 3.30 26.11
CA GLN A 572 19.99 4.13 27.23
C GLN A 572 19.21 5.44 27.30
N GLU A 573 18.96 6.10 26.16
CA GLU A 573 18.11 7.31 26.10
C GLU A 573 16.71 7.03 26.67
N LEU A 574 16.08 5.91 26.28
CA LEU A 574 14.78 5.51 26.84
C LEU A 574 14.85 5.29 28.36
N GLN A 575 15.90 4.63 28.85
CA GLN A 575 16.07 4.38 30.28
C GLN A 575 16.19 5.70 31.06
N VAL A 576 17.02 6.63 30.60
CA VAL A 576 17.17 7.95 31.20
C VAL A 576 15.85 8.72 31.18
N ALA A 577 15.15 8.73 30.04
CA ALA A 577 13.87 9.42 29.91
C ALA A 577 12.83 8.89 30.91
N ILE A 578 12.71 7.58 31.08
CA ILE A 578 11.79 6.97 32.05
C ILE A 578 12.13 7.39 33.49
N LEU A 579 13.42 7.45 33.83
CA LEU A 579 13.86 7.90 35.14
C LEU A 579 13.59 9.40 35.36
N GLN A 580 13.73 10.24 34.33
CA GLN A 580 13.34 11.65 34.38
C GLN A 580 11.84 11.80 34.65
N LEU A 581 10.99 11.04 33.96
CA LEU A 581 9.55 11.01 34.24
C LEU A 581 9.26 10.59 35.68
N CYS A 582 9.97 9.58 36.19
CA CYS A 582 9.85 9.18 37.59
C CYS A 582 10.24 10.32 38.55
N CYS A 583 11.31 11.06 38.26
CA CYS A 583 11.73 12.20 39.06
C CYS A 583 10.65 13.28 39.09
N THR A 584 10.11 13.67 37.94
CA THR A 584 9.05 14.68 37.83
C THR A 584 7.82 14.29 38.65
N LEU A 585 7.37 13.04 38.54
CA LEU A 585 6.26 12.51 39.35
C LEU A 585 6.56 12.54 40.85
N LEU A 586 7.77 12.16 41.25
CA LEU A 586 8.14 12.12 42.66
C LEU A 586 8.32 13.51 43.27
N VAL A 587 8.85 14.47 42.52
CA VAL A 587 9.01 15.87 42.94
C VAL A 587 7.65 16.54 43.16
N SER A 588 6.65 16.20 42.34
CA SER A 588 5.29 16.74 42.46
C SER A 588 4.36 15.92 43.36
N ALA A 589 4.79 14.74 43.83
CA ALA A 589 4.02 13.90 44.75
C ALA A 589 4.02 14.43 46.21
N SER A 590 2.90 14.23 46.91
CA SER A 590 2.80 14.57 48.34
C SER A 590 3.70 13.69 49.22
N ASP A 591 4.11 14.20 50.39
CA ASP A 591 4.96 13.44 51.33
C ASP A 591 4.32 12.12 51.77
N SER A 592 2.99 12.09 51.87
CA SER A 592 2.24 10.88 52.20
C SER A 592 2.39 9.79 51.12
N MET A 593 2.41 10.18 49.84
CA MET A 593 2.58 9.27 48.72
C MET A 593 4.03 8.79 48.66
N ARG A 594 5.00 9.70 48.78
CA ARG A 594 6.42 9.34 48.81
C ARG A 594 6.73 8.33 49.93
N SER A 595 6.13 8.51 51.11
CA SER A 595 6.26 7.57 52.23
C SER A 595 5.69 6.18 51.89
N ARG A 596 4.55 6.12 51.19
CA ARG A 596 3.89 4.87 50.77
C ARG A 596 4.70 4.09 49.72
N TYR A 597 5.28 4.80 48.76
CA TYR A 597 6.05 4.22 47.65
C TYR A 597 7.57 4.14 47.94
N ARG A 598 8.01 4.31 49.19
CA ARG A 598 9.43 4.36 49.59
C ARG A 598 10.27 3.19 49.06
N GLN A 599 9.70 1.97 49.06
CA GLN A 599 10.39 0.78 48.55
C GLN A 599 10.66 0.89 47.04
N SER A 600 9.64 1.27 46.26
CA SER A 600 9.77 1.49 44.82
C SER A 600 10.74 2.63 44.50
N ILE A 601 10.70 3.74 45.25
CA ILE A 601 11.63 4.86 45.09
C ILE A 601 13.08 4.42 45.30
N THR A 602 13.34 3.62 46.33
CA THR A 602 14.69 3.08 46.61
C THR A 602 15.17 2.18 45.48
N ALA A 603 14.27 1.38 44.89
CA ALA A 603 14.61 0.53 43.75
C ALA A 603 14.87 1.34 42.47
N VAL A 604 14.06 2.37 42.18
CA VAL A 604 14.30 3.31 41.07
C VAL A 604 15.66 4.01 41.22
N GLN A 605 16.02 4.41 42.45
CA GLN A 605 17.33 5.00 42.75
C GLN A 605 18.48 4.00 42.50
N GLY A 606 18.28 2.72 42.84
CA GLY A 606 19.22 1.64 42.52
C GLY A 606 19.46 1.50 41.02
N ASN A 607 18.38 1.49 40.24
CA ASN A 607 18.40 1.44 38.79
C ASN A 607 19.13 2.65 38.18
N ALA A 608 18.86 3.86 38.66
CA ALA A 608 19.54 5.07 38.21
C ALA A 608 21.04 5.05 38.51
N ALA A 609 21.43 4.56 39.70
CA ALA A 609 22.84 4.43 40.07
C ALA A 609 23.58 3.37 39.26
N GLU A 610 22.89 2.29 38.86
CA GLU A 610 23.45 1.29 37.95
C GLU A 610 23.66 1.86 36.55
N LEU A 611 22.64 2.51 35.98
CA LEU A 611 22.72 3.14 34.67
C LEU A 611 23.81 4.23 34.60
N ARG A 612 23.97 5.04 35.66
CA ARG A 612 25.06 6.01 35.77
C ARG A 612 26.46 5.37 35.69
N ARG A 613 26.63 4.12 36.13
CA ARG A 613 27.92 3.41 36.01
C ARG A 613 28.17 2.92 34.59
N GLU A 614 27.11 2.64 33.83
CA GLU A 614 27.19 2.18 32.45
C GLU A 614 27.37 3.35 31.47
N ILE A 615 26.69 4.47 31.71
CA ILE A 615 26.87 5.72 30.96
C ILE A 615 28.23 6.33 31.35
N GLY A 616 29.13 6.44 30.38
CA GLY A 616 30.46 7.03 30.60
C GLY A 616 30.37 8.51 30.95
N LYS A 617 31.42 9.06 31.57
CA LYS A 617 31.46 10.49 31.94
C LYS A 617 31.50 11.45 30.74
N ASP A 618 31.90 10.95 29.58
CA ASP A 618 32.01 11.72 28.33
C ASP A 618 30.83 11.41 27.38
N ASP A 619 29.76 10.79 27.88
CA ASP A 619 28.57 10.45 27.10
C ASP A 619 27.58 11.64 27.07
N ASP A 620 26.84 11.80 25.98
CA ASP A 620 25.84 12.88 25.81
C ASP A 620 24.72 12.80 26.88
N LEU A 621 24.49 11.62 27.46
CA LEU A 621 23.48 11.40 28.50
C LEU A 621 24.02 11.61 29.93
N ALA A 622 25.32 11.90 30.11
CA ALA A 622 25.96 11.95 31.42
C ALA A 622 25.36 13.03 32.35
N GLU A 623 25.05 14.22 31.81
CA GLU A 623 24.43 15.31 32.56
C GLU A 623 23.00 14.94 32.99
N ALA A 624 22.21 14.42 32.05
CA ALA A 624 20.82 14.03 32.28
C ALA A 624 20.68 12.94 33.36
N ILE A 625 21.57 11.94 33.39
CA ILE A 625 21.56 10.89 34.42
C ILE A 625 22.07 11.40 35.78
N GLU A 626 22.98 12.37 35.80
CA GLU A 626 23.44 13.00 37.05
C GLU A 626 22.30 13.80 37.70
N ASP A 627 21.57 14.59 36.93
CA ASP A 627 20.38 15.33 37.39
C ASP A 627 19.29 14.40 37.96
N VAL A 628 19.08 13.25 37.32
CA VAL A 628 18.16 12.21 37.80
C VAL A 628 18.59 11.69 39.17
N VAL A 629 19.86 11.30 39.33
CA VAL A 629 20.38 10.76 40.60
C VAL A 629 20.29 11.80 41.70
N ASP A 630 20.71 13.04 41.44
CA ASP A 630 20.65 14.14 42.41
C ASP A 630 19.21 14.48 42.83
N THR A 631 18.25 14.35 41.90
CA THR A 631 16.84 14.56 42.20
C THR A 631 16.26 13.44 43.06
N LEU A 632 16.57 12.18 42.76
CA LEU A 632 16.15 11.03 43.58
C LEU A 632 16.76 11.06 44.99
N ASP A 633 18.01 11.49 45.12
CA ASP A 633 18.67 11.66 46.43
C ASP A 633 17.97 12.74 47.28
N ARG A 634 17.59 13.86 46.67
CA ARG A 634 16.82 14.92 47.35
C ARG A 634 15.44 14.45 47.79
N VAL A 635 14.71 13.75 46.91
CA VAL A 635 13.38 13.20 47.22
C VAL A 635 13.46 12.19 48.37
N THR A 636 14.45 11.30 48.38
CA THR A 636 14.58 10.29 49.44
C THR A 636 14.99 10.89 50.78
N LEU A 637 15.87 11.90 50.80
CA LEU A 637 16.26 12.62 52.02
C LEU A 637 15.09 13.39 52.65
N GLY A 638 14.18 13.94 51.85
CA GLY A 638 12.95 14.61 52.33
C GLY A 638 11.88 13.68 52.91
N THR A 639 12.04 12.35 52.75
CA THR A 639 11.10 11.34 53.30
C THR A 639 11.58 10.69 54.61
N ARG A 640 12.73 11.11 55.14
CA ARG A 640 13.25 10.73 56.47
C ARG A 640 12.74 11.70 57.53
#